data_AF-M2PY25-F1
#
_entry.id   AF-M2PY25-F1
#
_cell.length_a   1.000
_cell.length_b   1.000
_cell.length_c   1.000
_cell.angle_alpha   90.00
_cell.angle_beta   90.00
_cell.angle_gamma   90.00
#
_symmetry.space_group_name_H-M   'P 1'
#
loop_
_entity.id
_entity.type
_entity.pdbx_description
1 polymer ?
#
loop_
_entity_poly.entity_id
_entity_poly.type
_entity_poly.pdbx_seq_one_letter_code
_entity_poly.pdbx_strand_id
1 'polypeptide(L)'
;MPSPAEPPYYVLVSHRQSPNEPPIPVPSALSHPTIEYHYADDSHHSLLPQFPGEHVIVLDYDPVSNTSATAKSLSTELAVTALRLTDPPGAGIAQEQPGRNGKMHIIETTSSNQERPVEEHTSPQEALSRFKQRNMVLRQALEYPEGPQLNGFAPGISSDST
;
A
#
# COMPACT_ATOMS: atom_id res chain seq x y z
N MET A 1 -11.25 4.13 30.40
CA MET A 1 -10.27 4.61 29.41
C MET A 1 -10.00 3.45 28.47
N PRO A 2 -10.42 3.48 27.19
CA PRO A 2 -10.03 2.44 26.25
C PRO A 2 -8.49 2.43 26.19
N SER A 3 -7.89 1.25 26.34
CA SER A 3 -6.46 1.08 26.11
C SER A 3 -6.13 1.52 24.68
N PRO A 4 -5.03 2.25 24.44
CA PRO A 4 -4.62 2.59 23.07
C PRO A 4 -4.47 1.28 22.29
N ALA A 5 -5.12 1.18 21.13
CA ALA A 5 -4.97 0.00 20.28
C ALA A 5 -3.51 -0.12 19.85
N GLU A 6 -2.95 -1.34 19.89
CA GLU A 6 -1.55 -1.53 19.52
C GLU A 6 -1.33 -1.18 18.04
N PRO A 7 -0.19 -0.56 17.71
CA PRO A 7 0.11 -0.21 16.33
C PRO A 7 0.32 -1.46 15.45
N PRO A 8 0.22 -1.33 14.12
CA PRO A 8 0.36 -2.47 13.21
C PRO A 8 1.73 -3.15 13.32
N TYR A 9 1.73 -4.43 13.70
CA TYR A 9 2.97 -5.18 13.91
C TYR A 9 3.42 -5.99 12.68
N TYR A 10 2.46 -6.53 11.92
CA TYR A 10 2.74 -7.38 10.77
C TYR A 10 2.73 -6.54 9.48
N VAL A 11 3.87 -5.94 9.13
CA VAL A 11 4.02 -5.16 7.89
C VAL A 11 5.01 -5.86 6.96
N LEU A 12 4.61 -6.04 5.70
CA LEU A 12 5.41 -6.63 4.63
C LEU A 12 5.41 -5.71 3.41
N VAL A 13 6.56 -5.64 2.73
CA VAL A 13 6.69 -4.94 1.44
C VAL A 13 6.85 -5.97 0.34
N SER A 14 5.96 -5.90 -0.64
CA SER A 14 5.96 -6.67 -1.87
C SER A 14 6.51 -5.80 -2.98
N HIS A 15 7.73 -6.10 -3.43
CA HIS A 15 8.39 -5.31 -4.46
C HIS A 15 8.20 -5.94 -5.85
N ARG A 16 7.60 -5.19 -6.77
CA ARG A 16 7.50 -5.55 -8.18
C ARG A 16 8.67 -4.93 -8.94
N GLN A 17 9.58 -5.78 -9.41
CA GLN A 17 10.71 -5.37 -10.22
C GLN A 17 10.28 -4.79 -11.58
N SER A 18 11.12 -3.89 -12.07
CA SER A 18 10.94 -3.13 -13.31
C SER A 18 10.82 -4.02 -14.57
N PRO A 19 10.22 -3.52 -15.66
CA PRO A 19 9.77 -4.31 -16.83
C PRO A 19 10.87 -4.79 -17.79
N ASN A 20 12.15 -4.82 -17.38
CA ASN A 20 13.26 -5.19 -18.28
C ASN A 20 13.81 -6.61 -18.05
N GLU A 21 13.20 -7.38 -17.15
CA GLU A 21 13.51 -8.80 -16.97
C GLU A 21 12.55 -9.69 -17.78
N PRO A 22 13.04 -10.82 -18.33
CA PRO A 22 12.21 -11.77 -19.07
C PRO A 22 11.04 -12.28 -18.21
N PRO A 23 9.95 -12.75 -18.84
CA PRO A 23 8.72 -13.15 -18.16
C PRO A 23 8.91 -14.50 -17.47
N ILE A 24 9.72 -14.51 -16.41
CA ILE A 24 9.73 -15.58 -15.43
C ILE A 24 8.72 -15.15 -14.36
N PRO A 25 7.79 -16.04 -13.94
CA PRO A 25 6.93 -15.76 -12.80
C PRO A 25 7.81 -15.75 -11.55
N VAL A 26 8.50 -14.64 -11.30
CA VAL A 26 9.20 -14.43 -10.05
C VAL A 26 8.14 -14.27 -8.97
N PRO A 27 8.18 -15.07 -7.89
CA PRO A 27 7.33 -14.82 -6.74
C PRO A 27 7.61 -13.39 -6.28
N SER A 28 6.55 -12.60 -6.07
CA SER A 28 6.69 -11.25 -5.52
C SER A 28 7.47 -11.37 -4.21
N ALA A 29 8.68 -10.84 -4.17
CA ALA A 29 9.54 -10.96 -3.01
C ALA A 29 8.90 -10.16 -1.86
N LEU A 30 8.38 -10.88 -0.87
CA LEU A 30 7.92 -10.28 0.38
C LEU A 30 9.14 -10.05 1.26
N SER A 31 9.32 -8.80 1.69
CA SER A 31 10.42 -8.37 2.53
C SER A 31 9.90 -7.66 3.78
N HIS A 32 10.67 -7.74 4.86
CA HIS A 32 10.40 -7.00 6.09
C HIS A 32 11.10 -5.65 6.05
N PRO A 33 10.37 -4.53 6.11
CA PRO A 33 10.99 -3.23 6.29
C PRO A 33 11.47 -3.06 7.74
N THR A 34 12.39 -2.12 7.95
CA THR A 34 12.59 -1.53 9.27
C THR A 34 11.34 -0.70 9.60
N ILE A 35 10.70 -0.96 10.73
CA ILE A 35 9.47 -0.28 11.14
C ILE A 35 9.81 0.71 12.25
N GLU A 36 9.48 1.97 12.03
CA GLU A 36 9.56 3.05 13.02
C GLU A 36 8.17 3.62 13.24
N TYR A 37 7.77 3.74 14.51
CA TYR A 37 6.47 4.29 14.88
C TYR A 37 6.65 5.75 15.24
N HIS A 38 5.88 6.60 14.56
CA HIS A 38 5.80 8.02 14.85
C HIS A 38 4.40 8.38 15.35
N TYR A 39 4.37 9.11 16.45
CA TYR A 39 3.14 9.59 17.08
C TYR A 39 2.91 11.07 16.74
N ALA A 40 1.71 11.58 17.07
CA ALA A 40 1.30 12.93 16.69
C ALA A 40 2.17 14.05 17.31
N ASP A 41 2.89 13.74 18.38
CA ASP A 41 3.81 14.63 19.10
C ASP A 41 5.27 14.56 18.61
N ASP A 42 5.59 13.63 17.70
CA ASP A 42 6.93 13.52 17.12
C ASP A 42 7.19 14.59 16.05
N SER A 43 8.46 14.93 15.86
CA SER A 43 8.90 15.89 14.83
C SER A 43 8.73 15.31 13.43
N HIS A 44 8.07 16.02 12.52
CA HIS A 44 7.93 15.60 11.12
C HIS A 44 9.26 15.40 10.38
N HIS A 45 10.37 15.99 10.87
CA HIS A 45 11.68 15.82 10.26
C HIS A 45 12.24 14.40 10.38
N SER A 46 11.74 13.59 11.33
CA SER A 46 12.16 12.19 11.45
C SER A 46 11.67 11.31 10.29
N LEU A 47 10.63 11.74 9.57
CA LEU A 47 10.04 11.00 8.45
C LEU A 47 10.82 11.18 7.13
N LEU A 48 11.82 12.07 7.11
CA LEU A 48 12.58 12.34 5.90
C LEU A 48 13.73 11.34 5.75
N PRO A 49 14.05 10.91 4.52
CA PRO A 49 15.24 10.11 4.26
C PRO A 49 16.49 10.81 4.83
N GLN A 50 17.27 10.08 5.62
CA GLN A 50 18.49 10.57 6.26
C GLN A 50 19.72 10.32 5.40
N PHE A 51 19.70 9.29 4.56
CA PHE A 51 20.83 8.92 3.70
C PHE A 51 20.43 8.74 2.22
N PRO A 52 21.36 8.97 1.28
CA PRO A 52 21.11 8.69 -0.13
C PRO A 52 20.76 7.22 -0.37
N GLY A 53 19.71 6.97 -1.16
CA GLY A 53 19.23 5.62 -1.48
C GLY A 53 18.29 5.02 -0.42
N GLU A 54 17.98 5.75 0.64
CA GLU A 54 16.97 5.34 1.60
C GLU A 54 15.56 5.48 1.01
N HIS A 55 14.73 4.46 1.21
CA HIS A 55 13.34 4.46 0.78
C HIS A 55 12.40 4.48 1.98
N VAL A 56 11.69 5.59 2.15
CA VAL A 56 10.73 5.77 3.23
C VAL A 56 9.32 5.57 2.70
N ILE A 57 8.57 4.71 3.39
CA ILE A 57 7.14 4.44 3.17
C ILE A 57 6.41 4.75 4.47
N VAL A 58 5.38 5.60 4.39
CA VAL A 58 4.55 5.98 5.53
C VAL A 58 3.24 5.19 5.47
N LEU A 59 2.97 4.41 6.51
CA LEU A 59 1.68 3.78 6.76
C LEU A 59 0.93 4.64 7.79
N ASP A 60 -0.06 5.38 7.32
CA ASP A 60 -0.94 6.20 8.15
C ASP A 60 -2.02 5.30 8.77
N TYR A 61 -2.01 5.20 10.09
CA TYR A 61 -2.88 4.35 10.88
C TYR A 61 -3.46 5.14 12.04
N ASP A 62 -4.78 5.33 12.01
CA ASP A 62 -5.52 5.90 13.13
C ASP A 62 -6.36 4.80 13.80
N PRO A 63 -6.01 4.40 15.04
CA PRO A 63 -6.71 3.35 15.78
C PRO A 63 -8.13 3.72 16.22
N VAL A 64 -8.47 5.01 16.22
CA VAL A 64 -9.78 5.53 16.62
C VAL A 64 -10.68 5.71 15.40
N SER A 65 -10.10 5.98 14.23
CA SER A 65 -10.83 5.98 12.98
C SER A 65 -11.22 4.56 12.59
N ASN A 66 -12.44 4.41 12.07
CA ASN A 66 -12.83 3.19 11.36
C ASN A 66 -12.36 3.23 9.89
N THR A 67 -11.39 4.10 9.57
CA THR A 67 -10.87 4.24 8.20
C THR A 67 -9.72 3.27 7.97
N SER A 68 -9.69 2.68 6.77
CA SER A 68 -8.59 1.80 6.38
C SER A 68 -7.29 2.58 6.38
N ALA A 69 -6.22 1.97 6.92
CA ALA A 69 -4.88 2.53 6.86
C ALA A 69 -4.51 2.90 5.41
N THR A 70 -3.66 3.90 5.24
CA THR A 70 -3.18 4.31 3.90
C THR A 70 -1.67 4.26 3.85
N ALA A 71 -1.11 3.83 2.72
CA ALA A 71 0.33 3.75 2.51
C ALA A 71 0.78 4.76 1.45
N LYS A 72 1.85 5.50 1.73
CA LYS A 72 2.42 6.51 0.84
C LYS A 72 3.93 6.34 0.77
N SER A 73 4.52 6.52 -0.41
CA SER A 73 5.97 6.59 -0.54
C SER A 73 6.44 8.04 -0.45
N LEU A 74 7.51 8.28 0.30
CA LEU A 74 8.27 9.54 0.28
C LEU A 74 9.52 9.45 -0.61
N SER A 75 9.71 8.32 -1.26
CA SER A 75 10.87 8.04 -2.11
C SER A 75 10.62 8.53 -3.54
N THR A 76 11.67 9.06 -4.18
CA THR A 76 11.60 9.46 -5.60
C THR A 76 11.67 8.28 -6.56
N GLU A 77 12.22 7.14 -6.11
CA GLU A 77 12.50 5.96 -6.94
C GLU A 77 11.50 4.82 -6.75
N LEU A 78 10.64 4.92 -5.73
CA LEU A 78 9.72 3.87 -5.31
C LEU A 78 8.32 4.44 -5.17
N ALA A 79 7.34 3.81 -5.80
CA ALA A 79 5.93 4.18 -5.69
C ALA A 79 5.13 3.05 -5.02
N VAL A 80 4.22 3.41 -4.11
CA VAL A 80 3.23 2.48 -3.55
C VAL A 80 2.10 2.35 -4.56
N THR A 81 1.77 1.11 -4.93
CA THR A 81 0.68 0.80 -5.88
C THR A 81 -0.56 0.23 -5.21
N ALA A 82 -0.40 -0.41 -4.04
CA ALA A 82 -1.54 -0.94 -3.29
C ALA A 82 -1.18 -1.19 -1.83
N LEU A 83 -2.21 -1.25 -0.98
CA LEU A 83 -2.14 -1.74 0.38
C LEU A 83 -3.20 -2.83 0.56
N ARG A 84 -2.78 -4.00 1.02
CA ARG A 84 -3.68 -5.14 1.27
C ARG A 84 -3.66 -5.50 2.74
N LEU A 85 -4.84 -5.69 3.33
CA LEU A 85 -5.00 -6.27 4.65
C LEU A 85 -5.33 -7.75 4.50
N THR A 86 -4.55 -8.60 5.16
CA THR A 86 -4.77 -10.05 5.20
C THR A 86 -4.61 -10.57 6.62
N ASP A 87 -5.15 -11.74 6.91
CA ASP A 87 -4.89 -12.41 8.19
C ASP A 87 -3.51 -13.08 8.16
N PRO A 88 -2.69 -12.94 9.21
CA PRO A 88 -1.38 -13.55 9.25
C PRO A 88 -1.51 -15.08 9.28
N PRO A 89 -0.57 -15.80 8.65
CA PRO A 89 -0.55 -17.25 8.66
C PRO A 89 -0.44 -17.75 10.11
N GLY A 90 -1.43 -18.54 10.56
CA GLY A 90 -1.49 -19.07 11.93
C GLY A 90 -2.40 -18.33 12.90
N ALA A 91 -3.09 -17.25 12.47
CA ALA A 91 -4.04 -16.50 13.30
C ALA A 91 -5.19 -17.34 13.90
N GLY A 92 -5.52 -18.49 13.29
CA GLY A 92 -6.60 -19.36 13.76
C GLY A 92 -6.27 -20.27 14.95
N ILE A 93 -5.01 -20.32 15.40
CA ILE A 93 -4.53 -21.33 16.38
C ILE A 93 -4.09 -20.71 17.72
N ALA A 94 -3.71 -19.43 17.71
CA ALA A 94 -3.32 -18.72 18.92
C ALA A 94 -4.51 -17.94 19.46
N GLN A 95 -4.83 -18.11 20.75
CA GLN A 95 -5.67 -17.17 21.50
C GLN A 95 -5.15 -15.75 21.20
N GLU A 96 -5.90 -14.97 20.41
CA GLU A 96 -5.58 -13.57 20.17
C GLU A 96 -5.45 -12.89 21.53
N GLN A 97 -4.27 -12.34 21.82
CA GLN A 97 -4.12 -11.50 23.00
C GLN A 97 -5.05 -10.30 22.78
N PRO A 98 -5.99 -10.04 23.71
CA PRO A 98 -6.94 -8.95 23.56
C PRO A 98 -6.18 -7.63 23.55
N GLY A 99 -6.09 -6.99 22.37
CA GLY A 99 -5.42 -5.69 22.18
C GLY A 99 -4.40 -5.63 21.05
N ARG A 100 -3.95 -6.77 20.51
CA ARG A 100 -3.02 -6.79 19.37
C ARG A 100 -3.75 -6.60 18.04
N ASN A 101 -3.26 -5.69 17.19
CA ASN A 101 -3.71 -5.60 15.81
C ASN A 101 -3.23 -6.84 15.04
N GLY A 102 -4.09 -7.85 14.98
CA GLY A 102 -3.81 -9.15 14.35
C GLY A 102 -3.83 -9.13 12.83
N LYS A 103 -3.97 -7.97 12.16
CA LYS A 103 -3.98 -7.89 10.69
C LYS A 103 -2.58 -7.69 10.13
N MET A 104 -2.28 -8.40 9.05
CA MET A 104 -1.08 -8.23 8.24
C MET A 104 -1.34 -7.21 7.13
N HIS A 105 -0.43 -6.24 7.03
CA HIS A 105 -0.42 -5.18 6.03
C HIS A 105 0.63 -5.50 4.98
N ILE A 106 0.21 -5.71 3.73
CA ILE A 106 1.09 -5.95 2.59
C ILE A 106 1.08 -4.71 1.71
N ILE A 107 2.20 -4.01 1.66
CA ILE A 107 2.40 -2.81 0.84
C ILE A 107 3.01 -3.24 -0.49
N GLU A 108 2.30 -3.02 -1.60
CA GLU A 108 2.82 -3.28 -2.93
C GLU A 108 3.53 -2.04 -3.46
N THR A 109 4.76 -2.24 -3.93
CA THR A 109 5.60 -1.16 -4.47
C THR A 109 6.12 -1.51 -5.85
N THR A 110 6.36 -0.48 -6.65
CA THR A 110 7.04 -0.58 -7.96
C THR A 110 8.15 0.46 -8.04
N SER A 111 9.27 0.13 -8.67
CA SER A 111 10.31 1.12 -8.96
C SER A 111 9.84 2.07 -10.06
N SER A 112 9.96 3.38 -9.83
CA SER A 112 9.85 4.36 -10.91
C SER A 112 11.16 4.30 -11.70
N ASN A 113 11.19 3.43 -12.71
CA ASN A 113 12.36 3.30 -13.57
C ASN A 113 12.61 4.67 -14.21
N GLN A 114 13.68 5.34 -13.78
CA GLN A 114 14.21 6.52 -14.44
C GLN A 114 14.34 6.16 -15.92
N GLU A 115 13.76 6.97 -16.80
CA GLU A 115 13.75 6.70 -18.23
C GLU A 115 15.19 6.47 -18.69
N ARG A 116 15.58 5.21 -18.90
CA ARG A 116 16.78 4.94 -19.68
C ARG A 116 16.51 5.60 -21.03
N PRO A 117 17.44 6.44 -21.54
CA PRO A 117 17.27 7.03 -22.85
C PRO A 117 16.97 5.89 -23.81
N VAL A 118 15.87 6.02 -24.54
CA VAL A 118 15.40 5.01 -25.50
C VAL A 118 16.58 4.71 -26.42
N GLU A 119 17.17 3.53 -26.28
CA GLU A 119 18.15 3.07 -27.26
C GLU A 119 17.42 3.02 -28.60
N GLU A 120 17.97 3.73 -29.61
CA GLU A 120 17.40 3.85 -30.96
C GLU A 120 17.13 2.49 -31.65
N HIS A 121 17.62 1.39 -31.08
CA HIS A 121 17.45 0.03 -31.58
C HIS A 121 16.33 -0.77 -30.91
N THR A 122 15.48 -0.15 -30.08
CA THR A 122 14.35 -0.86 -29.46
C THR A 122 13.34 -1.27 -30.54
N SER A 123 13.01 -2.56 -30.65
CA SER A 123 12.04 -3.02 -31.65
C SER A 123 10.65 -2.40 -31.39
N PRO A 124 9.87 -2.07 -32.44
CA PRO A 124 8.52 -1.49 -32.27
C PRO A 124 7.59 -2.34 -31.38
N GLN A 125 7.73 -3.66 -31.46
CA GLN A 125 6.97 -4.62 -30.66
C GLN A 125 7.31 -4.51 -29.18
N GLU A 126 8.59 -4.35 -28.86
CA GLU A 126 9.08 -4.18 -27.50
C GLU A 126 8.70 -2.81 -26.92
N ALA A 127 8.75 -1.75 -27.73
CA ALA A 127 8.24 -0.45 -27.33
C ALA A 127 6.74 -0.51 -26.99
N LEU A 128 5.94 -1.22 -27.80
CA LEU A 128 4.50 -1.36 -27.58
C LEU A 128 4.18 -2.23 -26.36
N SER A 129 4.89 -3.35 -26.14
CA SER A 129 4.69 -4.19 -24.96
C SER A 129 5.01 -3.42 -23.67
N ARG A 130 6.13 -2.69 -23.66
CA ARG A 130 6.53 -1.79 -22.56
C ARG A 130 5.46 -0.73 -22.31
N PHE A 131 4.93 -0.09 -23.36
CA PHE A 131 3.88 0.92 -23.22
C PHE A 131 2.59 0.34 -22.62
N LYS A 132 2.13 -0.83 -23.10
CA LYS A 132 0.92 -1.49 -22.59
C LYS A 132 1.05 -1.86 -21.12
N GLN A 133 2.20 -2.42 -20.73
CA GLN A 133 2.48 -2.76 -19.34
C GLN A 133 2.61 -1.50 -18.46
N ARG A 134 3.29 -0.46 -18.97
CA ARG A 134 3.22 0.97 -18.60
C ARG A 134 1.85 1.35 -18.07
N ASN A 135 0.92 1.38 -19.01
CA ASN A 135 -0.45 1.81 -18.78
C ASN A 135 -1.23 0.90 -17.82
N MET A 136 -0.94 -0.40 -17.80
CA MET A 136 -1.58 -1.32 -16.86
C MET A 136 -1.21 -0.98 -15.41
N VAL A 137 0.07 -0.72 -15.13
CA VAL A 137 0.52 -0.33 -13.78
C VAL A 137 -0.05 1.03 -13.39
N LEU A 138 -0.05 2.00 -14.30
CA LEU A 138 -0.64 3.31 -14.04
C LEU A 138 -2.13 3.23 -13.73
N ARG A 139 -2.88 2.43 -14.49
CA ARG A 139 -4.30 2.20 -14.21
C ARG A 139 -4.51 1.58 -12.84
N GLN A 140 -3.70 0.59 -12.47
CA GLN A 140 -3.75 -0.02 -11.14
C GLN A 140 -3.44 0.99 -10.03
N ALA A 141 -2.43 1.85 -10.21
CA ALA A 141 -2.06 2.85 -9.21
C ALA A 141 -3.08 4.00 -9.08
N LEU A 142 -3.79 4.31 -10.17
CA LEU A 142 -4.85 5.34 -10.21
C LEU A 142 -6.23 4.77 -9.87
N GLU A 143 -6.36 3.46 -9.65
CA GLU A 143 -7.60 2.84 -9.21
C GLU A 143 -7.81 3.22 -7.75
N TYR A 144 -8.46 4.37 -7.55
CA TYR A 144 -8.82 4.84 -6.22
C TYR A 144 -9.78 3.83 -5.61
N PRO A 145 -9.57 3.39 -4.35
CA PRO A 145 -10.61 2.66 -3.65
C PRO A 145 -11.85 3.55 -3.61
N GLU A 146 -12.94 3.06 -4.19
CA GLU A 146 -14.27 3.64 -4.03
C GLU A 146 -14.43 3.95 -2.53
N GLY A 147 -14.68 5.22 -2.21
CA GLY A 147 -14.92 5.66 -0.84
C GLY A 147 -16.02 4.81 -0.20
N PRO A 148 -16.15 4.82 1.14
CA PRO A 148 -17.11 3.98 1.82
C PRO A 148 -18.48 4.13 1.17
N GLN A 149 -18.95 3.04 0.56
CA GLN A 149 -20.30 2.90 0.06
C GLN A 149 -21.21 3.37 1.19
N LEU A 150 -21.82 4.54 1.02
CA LEU A 150 -22.86 5.04 1.91
C LEU A 150 -24.06 4.12 1.75
N ASN A 151 -23.98 2.98 2.42
CA ASN A 151 -25.05 2.04 2.60
C ASN A 151 -26.05 2.72 3.54
N GLY A 152 -27.06 3.40 2.98
CA GLY A 152 -28.13 3.94 3.79
C GLY A 152 -28.79 5.21 3.27
N PHE A 153 -29.46 5.13 2.12
CA PHE A 153 -30.67 5.93 1.93
C PHE A 153 -31.80 4.99 1.52
N ALA A 154 -32.41 4.35 2.52
CA ALA A 154 -33.79 3.92 2.39
C ALA A 154 -34.64 5.20 2.28
N PRO A 155 -35.43 5.41 1.22
CA PRO A 155 -36.43 6.46 1.24
C PRO A 155 -37.53 6.03 2.21
N GLY A 156 -37.53 6.66 3.39
CA GLY A 156 -38.68 6.66 4.28
C GLY A 156 -39.87 7.31 3.57
N ILE A 157 -40.81 6.47 3.15
CA ILE A 157 -42.17 6.91 2.80
C ILE A 157 -43.02 6.71 4.04
N SER A 158 -43.02 7.73 4.89
CA SER A 158 -44.10 8.01 5.84
C SER A 158 -44.98 9.08 5.22
N SER A 159 -46.17 8.69 4.75
CA SER A 159 -47.29 9.62 4.57
C SER A 159 -48.49 9.01 5.27
N ASP A 160 -48.76 9.62 6.41
CA ASP A 160 -49.87 9.39 7.33
C ASP A 160 -51.18 10.01 6.77
N SER A 161 -52.30 9.42 7.17
CA SER A 161 -53.64 10.00 7.34
C SER A 161 -54.38 10.65 6.15
N THR A 162 -55.47 10.02 5.70
CA THR A 162 -56.86 10.38 6.08
C THR A 162 -57.79 9.19 5.84
#